data_AF-A0AAU9MZP9-F1
#
_entry.id   AF-A0AAU9MZP9-F1
#
_cell.length_a   1.000
_cell.length_b   1.000
_cell.length_c   1.000
_cell.angle_alpha   90.00
_cell.angle_beta   90.00
_cell.angle_gamma   90.00
#
_symmetry.space_group_name_H-M   'P 1'
#
loop_
_entity.id
_entity.type
_entity.pdbx_description
1 polymer ?
#
loop_
_entity_poly.entity_id
_entity_poly.type
_entity_poly.pdbx_seq_one_letter_code
_entity_poly.pdbx_strand_id
1 'polypeptide(L)'
;MISELGENFDGRDARQMLRAVRSEILKGCKIVFSRVFPTQFQAENHQLWVVAERLGATCTTEVDSSVTHVISTDIGTEKSRWAVQEKKFLVEPRWLEAANLRWERQPEEKFPVVKEVKEKH
;
A
#
# COMPACT_ATOMS: atom_id res chain seq x y z
N MET A 1 12.29 52.75 -3.18
CA MET A 1 11.12 52.15 -3.85
C MET A 1 11.14 50.68 -3.48
N ILE A 2 10.36 50.32 -2.47
CA ILE A 2 10.28 48.97 -1.90
C ILE A 2 8.88 48.47 -2.27
N SER A 3 8.80 47.55 -3.21
CA SER A 3 7.58 46.87 -3.69
C SER A 3 8.01 46.15 -4.98
N GLU A 4 7.94 44.84 -5.18
CA GLU A 4 7.14 43.80 -4.55
C GLU A 4 7.93 42.50 -4.77
N LEU A 5 8.35 41.83 -3.70
CA LEU A 5 8.52 40.39 -3.78
C LEU A 5 7.10 39.83 -3.75
N GLY A 6 6.47 39.84 -4.93
CA GLY A 6 5.27 39.07 -5.21
C GLY A 6 5.63 37.61 -4.97
N GLU A 7 5.43 37.19 -3.73
CA GLU A 7 5.58 35.85 -3.23
C GLU A 7 4.70 34.93 -4.06
N ASN A 8 5.27 34.37 -5.14
CA ASN A 8 4.74 33.20 -5.82
C ASN A 8 4.85 32.01 -4.86
N PHE A 9 4.01 31.98 -3.82
CA PHE A 9 3.70 30.78 -3.03
C PHE A 9 2.80 29.91 -3.89
N ASP A 10 3.40 29.42 -4.97
CA ASP A 10 2.78 28.61 -6.00
C ASP A 10 2.27 27.33 -5.34
N GLY A 11 1.01 26.94 -5.56
CA GLY A 11 0.44 25.67 -5.06
C GLY A 11 1.20 24.40 -5.48
N ARG A 12 2.31 24.52 -6.22
CA ARG A 12 3.32 23.48 -6.43
C ARG A 12 4.02 23.12 -5.11
N ASP A 13 4.34 24.08 -4.25
CA ASP A 13 5.05 23.82 -2.99
C ASP A 13 4.16 23.08 -1.99
N ALA A 14 2.91 23.53 -1.83
CA ALA A 14 1.94 22.82 -1.00
C ALA A 14 1.70 21.38 -1.48
N ARG A 15 1.55 21.15 -2.79
CA ARG A 15 1.40 19.79 -3.36
C ARG A 15 2.64 18.94 -3.15
N GLN A 16 3.84 19.51 -3.24
CA GLN A 16 5.09 18.79 -2.99
C GLN A 16 5.24 18.44 -1.50
N MET A 17 4.96 19.38 -0.60
CA MET A 17 4.96 19.12 0.84
C MET A 17 3.96 18.03 1.22
N LEU A 18 2.74 18.07 0.71
CA LEU A 18 1.73 17.03 0.97
C LEU A 18 2.18 15.66 0.46
N ARG A 19 2.86 15.59 -0.69
CA ARG A 19 3.45 14.34 -1.19
C ARG A 19 4.55 13.83 -0.26
N ALA A 20 5.43 14.72 0.20
CA ALA A 20 6.51 14.37 1.12
C ALA A 20 5.98 13.84 2.47
N VAL A 21 4.93 14.47 3.02
CA VAL A 21 4.27 13.97 4.24
C VAL A 21 3.65 12.60 4.00
N ARG A 22 2.94 12.43 2.87
CA ARG A 22 2.29 11.14 2.55
C ARG A 22 3.27 10.01 2.32
N SER A 23 4.44 10.29 1.74
CA SER A 23 5.47 9.28 1.51
C SER A 23 6.14 8.77 2.79
N GLU A 24 5.88 9.37 3.95
CA GLU A 24 6.40 8.87 5.23
C GLU A 24 5.45 7.85 5.89
N ILE A 25 4.21 7.68 5.38
CA ILE A 25 3.18 6.86 6.03
C ILE A 25 3.55 5.37 6.05
N LEU A 26 4.00 4.82 4.91
CA LEU A 26 4.36 3.41 4.73
C LEU A 26 5.85 3.23 4.41
N LYS A 27 6.68 4.21 4.79
CA LYS A 27 8.13 4.14 4.60
C LYS A 27 8.70 2.91 5.28
N GLY A 28 9.56 2.19 4.54
CA GLY A 28 10.15 0.93 4.99
C GLY A 28 9.25 -0.30 4.79
N CYS A 29 8.01 -0.14 4.33
CA CYS A 29 7.18 -1.26 3.92
C CYS A 29 7.55 -1.69 2.50
N LYS A 30 7.92 -2.97 2.34
CA LYS A 30 7.97 -3.64 1.03
C LYS A 30 6.76 -4.56 0.87
N ILE A 31 5.98 -4.32 -0.17
CA ILE A 31 4.64 -4.88 -0.39
C ILE A 31 4.64 -5.78 -1.62
N VAL A 32 3.99 -6.95 -1.49
CA VAL A 32 3.63 -7.84 -2.59
C VAL A 32 2.11 -8.00 -2.64
N PHE A 33 1.52 -8.00 -3.83
CA PHE A 33 0.10 -8.27 -4.04
C PHE A 33 -0.13 -9.72 -4.48
N SER A 34 -1.21 -10.34 -4.01
CA SER A 34 -1.60 -11.71 -4.39
C SER A 34 -3.11 -11.83 -4.60
N ARG A 35 -3.54 -12.17 -5.82
CA ARG A 35 -4.96 -12.23 -6.25
C ARG A 35 -5.77 -10.93 -6.10
N VAL A 36 -5.08 -9.79 -6.02
CA VAL A 36 -5.72 -8.47 -5.95
C VAL A 36 -6.06 -7.91 -7.35
N PHE A 37 -5.33 -8.32 -8.38
CA PHE A 37 -5.57 -7.94 -9.77
C PHE A 37 -5.22 -9.09 -10.73
N PRO A 38 -5.74 -9.10 -11.97
CA PRO A 38 -5.51 -10.17 -12.93
C PRO A 38 -4.02 -10.34 -13.29
N THR A 39 -3.56 -11.58 -13.43
CA THR A 39 -2.16 -11.91 -13.74
C THR A 39 -1.64 -11.34 -15.07
N GLN A 40 -2.54 -11.06 -16.01
CA GLN A 40 -2.20 -10.51 -17.34
C GLN A 40 -2.06 -8.97 -17.34
N PHE A 41 -2.26 -8.32 -16.18
CA PHE A 41 -2.20 -6.88 -16.05
C PHE A 41 -0.81 -6.43 -15.57
N GLN A 42 -0.33 -5.28 -16.06
CA GLN A 42 0.87 -4.64 -15.50
C GLN A 42 0.55 -4.14 -14.09
N ALA A 43 1.06 -4.86 -13.09
CA ALA A 43 0.78 -4.64 -11.67
C ALA A 43 0.99 -3.18 -11.25
N GLU A 44 2.01 -2.54 -11.81
CA GLU A 44 2.45 -1.16 -11.54
C GLU A 44 1.40 -0.12 -11.92
N ASN A 45 0.54 -0.44 -12.90
CA ASN A 45 -0.56 0.44 -13.32
C ASN A 45 -1.80 0.30 -12.43
N HIS A 46 -1.81 -0.66 -11.51
CA HIS A 46 -2.96 -0.88 -10.65
C HIS A 46 -3.06 0.21 -9.59
N GLN A 47 -4.28 0.71 -9.32
CA GLN A 47 -4.47 1.83 -8.39
C GLN A 47 -3.90 1.57 -6.99
N LEU A 48 -4.04 0.34 -6.48
CA LEU A 48 -3.46 -0.03 -5.18
C LEU A 48 -1.93 -0.01 -5.18
N TRP A 49 -1.27 -0.40 -6.28
CA TRP A 49 0.19 -0.30 -6.40
C TRP A 49 0.63 1.16 -6.32
N VAL A 50 -0.01 2.03 -7.13
CA VAL A 50 0.27 3.46 -7.16
C VAL A 50 0.01 4.12 -5.80
N VAL A 51 -1.04 3.71 -5.09
CA VAL A 51 -1.33 4.20 -3.73
C VAL A 51 -0.24 3.79 -2.75
N ALA A 52 0.19 2.53 -2.76
CA ALA A 52 1.27 2.05 -1.90
C ALA A 52 2.56 2.86 -2.09
N GLU A 53 2.99 3.06 -3.33
CA GLU A 53 4.20 3.84 -3.61
C GLU A 53 4.05 5.30 -3.22
N ARG A 54 2.88 5.92 -3.46
CA ARG A 54 2.60 7.30 -3.02
C ARG A 54 2.62 7.46 -1.51
N LEU A 55 2.33 6.40 -0.76
CA LEU A 55 2.42 6.38 0.69
C LEU A 55 3.83 6.03 1.19
N GLY A 56 4.80 5.80 0.28
CA GLY A 56 6.21 5.56 0.64
C GLY A 56 6.62 4.10 0.71
N ALA A 57 5.73 3.16 0.38
CA ALA A 57 6.10 1.75 0.28
C ALA A 57 6.89 1.48 -1.01
N THR A 58 7.63 0.37 -1.02
CA THR A 58 8.18 -0.21 -2.25
C THR A 58 7.35 -1.44 -2.63
N CYS A 59 6.92 -1.51 -3.89
CA CYS A 59 6.15 -2.65 -4.37
C CYS A 59 7.04 -3.61 -5.17
N THR A 60 6.74 -4.90 -5.11
CA THR A 60 7.40 -5.93 -5.93
C THR A 60 6.41 -7.03 -6.28
N THR A 61 6.70 -7.76 -7.35
CA THR A 61 5.87 -8.88 -7.83
C THR A 61 6.25 -10.21 -7.17
N GLU A 62 7.45 -10.31 -6.60
CA GLU A 62 7.99 -11.54 -6.02
C GLU A 62 8.28 -11.41 -4.52
N VAL A 63 8.18 -12.53 -3.83
CA VAL A 63 8.48 -12.60 -2.39
C VAL A 63 9.98 -12.83 -2.17
N ASP A 64 10.55 -12.08 -1.25
CA ASP A 64 11.90 -12.27 -0.73
C ASP A 64 11.95 -11.92 0.76
N SER A 65 13.09 -12.13 1.42
CA SER A 65 13.24 -11.89 2.86
C SER A 65 12.99 -10.43 3.29
N SER A 66 13.14 -9.47 2.37
CA SER A 66 12.90 -8.04 2.62
C SER A 66 11.44 -7.65 2.50
N VAL A 67 10.57 -8.50 1.93
CA VAL A 67 9.13 -8.26 1.92
C VAL A 67 8.60 -8.24 3.36
N THR A 68 7.74 -7.26 3.63
CA THR A 68 7.15 -7.00 4.95
C THR A 68 5.66 -7.31 4.98
N HIS A 69 4.97 -7.08 3.87
CA HIS A 69 3.52 -7.25 3.76
C HIS A 69 3.16 -7.99 2.48
N VAL A 70 2.23 -8.93 2.60
CA VAL A 70 1.48 -9.50 1.49
C VAL A 70 0.05 -8.99 1.58
N ILE A 71 -0.38 -8.25 0.55
CA ILE A 71 -1.75 -7.79 0.39
C ILE A 71 -2.50 -8.82 -0.45
N SER A 72 -3.51 -9.47 0.13
CA SER A 72 -4.26 -10.52 -0.55
C SER A 72 -5.71 -10.58 -0.10
N THR A 73 -6.56 -11.13 -0.96
CA THR A 73 -7.96 -11.49 -0.68
C THR A 73 -8.14 -12.98 -0.40
N ASP A 74 -7.04 -13.76 -0.44
CA ASP A 74 -7.09 -15.21 -0.32
C ASP A 74 -5.89 -15.77 0.43
N ILE A 75 -6.16 -16.39 1.58
CA ILE A 75 -5.15 -17.05 2.44
C ILE A 75 -4.52 -18.29 1.77
N GLY A 76 -5.19 -18.87 0.77
CA GLY A 76 -4.77 -20.07 0.06
C GLY A 76 -3.80 -19.82 -1.08
N THR A 77 -3.33 -18.59 -1.31
CA THR A 77 -2.28 -18.34 -2.30
C THR A 77 -0.90 -18.75 -1.77
N GLU A 78 0.03 -19.03 -2.68
CA GLU A 78 1.42 -19.31 -2.32
C GLU A 78 2.06 -18.17 -1.53
N LYS A 79 1.88 -16.93 -2.00
CA LYS A 79 2.38 -15.72 -1.34
C LYS A 79 1.77 -15.50 0.05
N SER A 80 0.47 -15.81 0.22
CA SER A 80 -0.20 -15.75 1.52
C SER A 80 0.35 -16.80 2.50
N ARG A 81 0.54 -18.05 2.05
CA ARG A 81 1.17 -19.09 2.86
C ARG A 81 2.61 -18.73 3.25
N TRP A 82 3.37 -18.21 2.29
CA TRP A 82 4.74 -17.73 2.54
C TRP A 82 4.77 -16.65 3.62
N ALA A 83 3.86 -15.66 3.57
CA ALA A 83 3.79 -14.61 4.59
C ALA A 83 3.57 -15.18 5.99
N VAL A 84 2.66 -16.13 6.14
CA VAL A 84 2.39 -16.80 7.43
C VAL A 84 3.63 -17.56 7.92
N GLN A 85 4.28 -18.31 7.04
CA GLN A 85 5.48 -19.09 7.38
C GLN A 85 6.64 -18.19 7.83
N GLU A 86 6.89 -17.11 7.10
CA GLU A 86 7.96 -16.14 7.36
C GLU A 86 7.57 -15.06 8.38
N LYS A 87 6.40 -15.19 9.01
CA LYS A 87 5.86 -14.25 10.01
C LYS A 87 5.81 -12.80 9.49
N LYS A 88 5.49 -12.64 8.21
CA LYS A 88 5.21 -11.35 7.58
C LYS A 88 3.74 -10.99 7.75
N PHE A 89 3.41 -9.72 7.55
CA PHE A 89 2.02 -9.29 7.63
C PHE A 89 1.23 -9.77 6.42
N LEU A 90 0.14 -10.50 6.66
CA LEU A 90 -0.83 -10.88 5.65
C LEU A 90 -2.12 -10.10 5.89
N VAL A 91 -2.39 -9.12 5.01
CA VAL A 91 -3.49 -8.17 5.18
C VAL A 91 -4.36 -8.05 3.93
N GLU A 92 -5.59 -7.62 4.12
CA GLU A 92 -6.53 -7.31 3.05
C GLU A 92 -6.21 -5.96 2.36
N PRO A 93 -6.62 -5.74 1.09
CA PRO A 93 -6.46 -4.46 0.40
C PRO A 93 -6.97 -3.24 1.17
N ARG A 94 -8.06 -3.42 1.95
CA ARG A 94 -8.63 -2.39 2.83
C ARG A 94 -7.65 -1.78 3.84
N TRP A 95 -6.57 -2.48 4.21
CA TRP A 95 -5.51 -1.91 5.05
C TRP A 95 -4.83 -0.72 4.36
N LEU A 96 -4.51 -0.89 3.08
CA LEU A 96 -3.86 0.13 2.27
C LEU A 96 -4.81 1.30 1.97
N GLU A 97 -6.07 0.99 1.68
CA GLU A 97 -7.12 1.99 1.48
C GLU A 97 -7.36 2.82 2.74
N ALA A 98 -7.41 2.17 3.90
CA ALA A 98 -7.55 2.86 5.18
C ALA A 98 -6.33 3.73 5.49
N ALA A 99 -5.11 3.26 5.20
CA ALA A 99 -3.90 4.07 5.34
C ALA A 99 -3.92 5.31 4.42
N ASN A 100 -4.39 5.13 3.19
CA ASN A 100 -4.56 6.21 2.23
C ASN A 100 -5.62 7.25 2.64
N LEU A 101 -6.71 6.80 3.25
CA LEU A 101 -7.80 7.67 3.70
C LEU A 101 -7.42 8.43 4.98
N ARG A 102 -6.79 7.76 5.94
CA ARG A 102 -6.48 8.30 7.27
C ARG A 102 -5.13 9.01 7.35
N TRP A 103 -4.30 8.85 6.32
CA TRP A 103 -2.94 9.39 6.25
C TRP A 103 -2.05 8.89 7.40
N GLU A 104 -2.21 7.61 7.73
CA GLU A 104 -1.56 6.99 8.88
C GLU A 104 -1.43 5.48 8.62
N ARG A 105 -0.30 4.88 9.01
CA ARG A 105 -0.15 3.43 8.96
C ARG A 105 -1.16 2.78 9.91
N GLN A 106 -2.01 1.93 9.36
CA GLN A 106 -3.04 1.28 10.15
C GLN A 106 -2.47 0.01 10.82
N PRO A 107 -2.97 -0.37 12.01
CA PRO A 107 -2.60 -1.64 12.63
C PRO A 107 -3.01 -2.82 11.74
N GLU A 108 -2.06 -3.66 11.37
CA GLU A 108 -2.22 -4.75 10.42
C GLU A 108 -3.27 -5.78 10.91
N GLU A 109 -3.34 -6.03 12.22
CA GLU A 109 -4.22 -7.01 12.85
C GLU A 109 -5.72 -6.65 12.69
N LYS A 110 -6.04 -5.40 12.37
CA LYS A 110 -7.42 -4.96 12.08
C LYS A 110 -7.89 -5.33 10.69
N PHE A 111 -6.99 -5.81 9.83
CA PHE A 111 -7.27 -6.09 8.41
C PHE A 111 -6.85 -7.52 8.01
N PRO A 112 -7.23 -8.56 8.78
CA PRO A 112 -6.84 -9.92 8.47
C PRO A 112 -7.49 -10.39 7.17
N VAL A 113 -6.78 -11.28 6.47
CA VAL A 113 -7.33 -12.05 5.34
C VAL A 113 -8.11 -13.23 5.92
N VAL A 114 -9.43 -13.20 5.76
CA VAL A 114 -10.33 -14.24 6.27
C VAL A 114 -10.73 -15.18 5.15
N LYS A 115 -10.96 -16.47 5.46
CA LYS A 115 -11.61 -17.35 4.49
C LYS A 115 -13.04 -16.89 4.32
N GLU A 116 -13.44 -16.53 3.11
CA GLU A 116 -14.86 -16.51 2.76
C GLU A 116 -15.40 -17.94 2.90
N VAL A 117 -16.18 -18.19 3.95
CA VAL A 117 -17.06 -19.36 3.99
C VAL A 117 -18.20 -19.02 3.04
N LYS A 118 -18.11 -19.47 1.79
CA LYS A 118 -19.27 -19.44 0.90
C LYS A 118 -20.30 -20.41 1.45
N GLU A 119 -21.28 -19.90 2.18
CA GLU A 119 -22.49 -20.65 2.50
C GLU A 119 -23.14 -21.04 1.16
N LYS A 120 -23.22 -22.35 0.91
CA LYS A 120 -23.97 -22.88 -0.22
C LYS A 120 -25.45 -22.62 0.06
N HIS A 121 -26.06 -21.68 -0.66
CA HIS A 121 -27.50 -21.69 -0.89
C HIS A 121 -27.85 -22.76 -1.93
#